data_AF-A0A842L979-F1
#
_entry.id   AF-A0A842L979-F1
#
_cell.length_a   1.000
_cell.length_b   1.000
_cell.length_c   1.000
_cell.angle_alpha   90.00
_cell.angle_beta   90.00
_cell.angle_gamma   90.00
#
_symmetry.space_group_name_H-M   'P 1'
#
loop_
_entity.id
_entity.type
_entity.pdbx_description
1 polymer ?
#
loop_
_entity_poly.entity_id
_entity_poly.type
_entity_poly.pdbx_seq_one_letter_code
_entity_poly.pdbx_strand_id
1 'polypeptide(L)'
;MIESKIKVLRQAARVSSTSSGKIWCVAAGNEDTINSVAYEAIASKDKVKILFREHVAVKEAFLRKKFDLMMLYGDEAKIRDLSIICKENGGAFLKIAPYYVKNEPYLLLLVAPENLIKRFVGEAEKKKANFNLILEDKTTGFIEADVYLTARLPKFIRDIIDPLFKVTDVVLTTLLVSVSRGEDAEKIKEIAAHNNIFIVDFKNILEED
;
A
#
# COMPACT_ATOMS: atom_id res chain seq x y z
N MET A 1 -4.07 42.61 13.42
CA MET A 1 -4.07 41.53 14.44
C MET A 1 -5.42 40.84 14.63
N ILE A 2 -6.56 41.52 14.43
CA ILE A 2 -7.90 40.87 14.46
C ILE A 2 -8.11 39.98 13.22
N GLU A 3 -7.61 40.44 12.07
CA GLU A 3 -7.75 39.76 10.77
C GLU A 3 -7.05 38.40 10.69
N SER A 4 -5.88 38.25 11.32
CA SER A 4 -5.17 36.97 11.41
C SER A 4 -5.91 35.96 12.28
N LYS A 5 -6.51 36.40 13.40
CA LYS A 5 -7.34 35.56 14.26
C LYS A 5 -8.64 35.15 13.58
N ILE A 6 -9.27 36.05 12.82
CA ILE A 6 -10.46 35.73 11.99
C ILE A 6 -10.10 34.74 10.88
N LYS A 7 -8.92 34.85 10.26
CA LYS A 7 -8.45 33.92 9.22
C LYS A 7 -8.21 32.52 9.79
N VAL A 8 -7.60 32.42 10.97
CA VAL A 8 -7.39 31.15 11.69
C VAL A 8 -8.73 30.55 12.14
N LEU A 9 -9.66 31.36 12.66
CA LEU A 9 -11.00 30.91 13.03
C LEU A 9 -11.83 30.48 11.81
N ARG A 10 -11.72 31.17 10.67
CA ARG A 10 -12.34 30.74 9.40
C ARG A 10 -11.71 29.46 8.86
N GLN A 11 -10.41 29.27 9.04
CA GLN A 11 -9.71 28.04 8.64
C GLN A 11 -10.11 26.87 9.54
N ALA A 12 -10.26 27.07 10.85
CA ALA A 12 -10.79 26.10 11.79
C ALA A 12 -12.30 25.80 11.54
N ALA A 13 -13.09 26.82 11.20
CA ALA A 13 -14.51 26.66 10.84
C ALA A 13 -14.71 25.94 9.49
N ARG A 14 -13.75 26.08 8.55
CA ARG A 14 -13.67 25.30 7.30
C ARG A 14 -13.38 23.81 7.56
N VAL A 15 -12.72 23.49 8.67
CA VAL A 15 -12.44 22.11 9.10
C VAL A 15 -13.63 21.52 9.86
N SER A 16 -14.48 22.35 10.47
CA SER A 16 -15.63 21.89 11.28
C SER A 16 -16.99 21.96 10.58
N SER A 17 -17.09 22.49 9.36
CA SER A 17 -18.34 22.51 8.62
C SER A 17 -18.13 22.19 7.14
N THR A 18 -18.87 21.18 6.67
CA THR A 18 -19.17 20.80 5.27
C THR A 18 -18.47 19.53 4.73
N SER A 19 -19.26 18.44 4.65
CA SER A 19 -19.04 17.13 4.00
C SER A 19 -17.86 16.29 4.49
N SER A 20 -18.14 15.08 4.99
CA SER A 20 -17.13 14.02 5.08
C SER A 20 -16.56 13.78 3.68
N GLY A 21 -15.34 14.27 3.43
CA GLY A 21 -14.68 14.04 2.16
C GLY A 21 -14.57 12.53 1.90
N LYS A 22 -14.82 12.10 0.66
CA LYS A 22 -14.46 10.74 0.27
C LYS A 22 -12.99 10.70 -0.11
N ILE A 23 -12.27 9.69 0.36
CA ILE A 23 -10.85 9.49 0.08
C ILE A 23 -10.61 8.05 -0.36
N TRP A 24 -9.49 7.84 -1.06
CA TRP A 24 -9.00 6.51 -1.34
C TRP A 24 -8.04 6.08 -0.23
N CYS A 25 -7.89 4.78 -0.03
CA CYS A 25 -6.77 4.26 0.74
C CYS A 25 -6.33 2.89 0.26
N VAL A 26 -5.12 2.53 0.66
CA VAL A 26 -4.53 1.22 0.41
C VAL A 26 -4.14 0.63 1.75
N ALA A 27 -4.65 -0.56 2.06
CA ALA A 27 -4.20 -1.38 3.17
C ALA A 27 -3.33 -2.52 2.62
N ALA A 28 -2.19 -2.79 3.26
CA ALA A 28 -1.31 -3.91 2.90
C ALA A 28 -0.76 -4.59 4.16
N GLY A 29 -0.65 -5.91 4.16
CA GLY A 29 -0.20 -6.68 5.31
C GLY A 29 -0.43 -8.18 5.15
N ASN A 30 -0.43 -8.90 6.27
CA ASN A 30 -0.80 -10.31 6.27
C ASN A 30 -2.29 -10.50 5.97
N GLU A 31 -2.63 -11.73 5.58
CA GLU A 31 -4.00 -12.13 5.26
C GLU A 31 -4.97 -11.78 6.40
N ASP A 32 -4.61 -12.08 7.66
CA ASP A 32 -5.45 -11.78 8.83
C ASP A 32 -5.68 -10.27 9.05
N THR A 33 -4.63 -9.47 8.84
CA THR A 33 -4.71 -8.00 8.92
C THR A 33 -5.69 -7.46 7.89
N ILE A 34 -5.57 -7.92 6.63
CA ILE A 34 -6.43 -7.47 5.53
C ILE A 34 -7.85 -8.03 5.67
N ASN A 35 -8.03 -9.25 6.19
CA ASN A 35 -9.34 -9.82 6.51
C ASN A 35 -10.08 -8.97 7.56
N SER A 36 -9.37 -8.48 8.58
CA SER A 36 -9.95 -7.60 9.60
C SER A 36 -10.44 -6.28 8.99
N VAL A 37 -9.62 -5.66 8.12
CA VAL A 37 -10.00 -4.44 7.39
C VAL A 37 -11.18 -4.69 6.46
N ALA A 38 -11.18 -5.81 5.73
CA ALA A 38 -12.24 -6.20 4.80
C ALA A 38 -13.58 -6.36 5.52
N TYR A 39 -13.57 -7.07 6.65
CA TYR A 39 -14.76 -7.28 7.47
C TYR A 39 -15.35 -5.93 7.92
N GLU A 40 -14.51 -5.04 8.45
CA GLU A 40 -14.93 -3.73 8.93
C GLU A 40 -15.39 -2.78 7.80
N ALA A 41 -14.81 -2.90 6.61
CA ALA A 41 -15.26 -2.20 5.43
C ALA A 41 -16.66 -2.68 4.99
N ILE A 42 -16.87 -3.99 4.90
CA ILE A 42 -18.18 -4.58 4.52
C ILE A 42 -19.25 -4.25 5.57
N ALA A 43 -18.90 -4.33 6.86
CA ALA A 43 -19.79 -3.98 7.97
C ALA A 43 -20.23 -2.50 7.93
N SER A 44 -19.44 -1.64 7.28
CA SER A 44 -19.75 -0.22 7.11
C SER A 44 -20.77 0.10 6.00
N LYS A 45 -21.26 -0.93 5.29
CA LYS A 45 -22.28 -0.84 4.23
C LYS A 45 -21.85 0.12 3.11
N ASP A 46 -22.55 1.23 2.95
CA ASP A 46 -22.43 2.20 1.86
C ASP A 46 -21.34 3.27 2.12
N LYS A 47 -20.73 3.29 3.31
CA LYS A 47 -19.72 4.27 3.68
C LYS A 47 -18.35 4.01 3.07
N VAL A 48 -18.04 2.75 2.74
CA VAL A 48 -16.76 2.35 2.14
C VAL A 48 -17.01 1.27 1.09
N LYS A 49 -16.44 1.47 -0.10
CA LYS A 49 -16.41 0.51 -1.20
C LYS A 49 -15.03 -0.13 -1.28
N ILE A 50 -14.98 -1.45 -1.40
CA ILE A 50 -13.76 -2.17 -1.79
C ILE A 50 -13.65 -2.06 -3.30
N LEU A 51 -12.56 -1.46 -3.79
CA LEU A 51 -12.30 -1.33 -5.23
C LEU A 51 -11.68 -2.63 -5.76
N PHE A 52 -10.65 -3.13 -5.09
CA PHE A 52 -10.06 -4.44 -5.39
C PHE A 52 -9.29 -4.98 -4.18
N ARG A 53 -8.99 -6.29 -4.23
CA ARG A 53 -8.12 -7.01 -3.29
C ARG A 53 -7.20 -7.91 -4.09
N GLU A 54 -5.92 -7.90 -3.77
CA GLU A 54 -4.91 -8.74 -4.42
C GLU A 54 -4.12 -9.55 -3.40
N HIS A 55 -3.87 -10.81 -3.75
CA HIS A 55 -3.04 -11.73 -2.99
C HIS A 55 -1.69 -11.86 -3.70
N VAL A 56 -0.64 -11.30 -3.13
CA VAL A 56 0.67 -11.21 -3.77
C VAL A 56 1.64 -12.20 -3.15
N ALA A 57 2.34 -12.94 -4.01
CA ALA A 57 3.40 -13.82 -3.58
C ALA A 57 4.69 -13.54 -4.35
N VAL A 58 5.68 -12.97 -3.66
CA VAL A 58 6.97 -12.61 -4.23
C VAL A 58 8.00 -13.69 -3.90
N LYS A 59 8.67 -14.21 -4.94
CA LYS A 59 9.77 -15.16 -4.79
C LYS A 59 11.08 -14.39 -4.70
N GLU A 60 11.85 -14.64 -3.64
CA GLU A 60 13.18 -14.07 -3.45
C GLU A 60 14.14 -15.14 -2.93
N ALA A 61 15.17 -15.46 -3.71
CA ALA A 61 16.06 -16.58 -3.45
C ALA A 61 15.30 -17.88 -3.16
N PHE A 62 15.36 -18.36 -1.92
CA PHE A 62 14.67 -19.58 -1.46
C PHE A 62 13.37 -19.30 -0.69
N LEU A 63 13.02 -18.03 -0.51
CA LEU A 63 11.86 -17.58 0.24
C LEU A 63 10.72 -17.17 -0.71
N ARG A 64 9.49 -17.41 -0.26
CA ARG A 64 8.26 -16.92 -0.84
C ARG A 64 7.59 -16.03 0.19
N LYS A 65 7.67 -14.73 -0.03
CA LYS A 65 7.03 -13.70 0.79
C LYS A 65 5.60 -13.55 0.32
N LYS A 66 4.63 -13.65 1.21
CA LYS A 66 3.20 -13.54 0.89
C LYS A 66 2.60 -12.36 1.62
N PHE A 67 1.76 -11.62 0.94
CA PHE A 67 1.00 -10.54 1.54
C PHE A 67 -0.25 -10.24 0.74
N ASP A 68 -1.19 -9.62 1.42
CA ASP A 68 -2.42 -9.14 0.84
C ASP A 68 -2.38 -7.62 0.78
N LEU A 69 -3.05 -7.07 -0.23
CA LEU A 69 -3.34 -5.66 -0.30
C LEU A 69 -4.77 -5.42 -0.77
N MET A 70 -5.33 -4.30 -0.33
CA MET A 70 -6.71 -3.93 -0.62
C MET A 70 -6.79 -2.43 -0.85
N MET A 71 -7.47 -2.02 -1.93
CA MET A 71 -7.81 -0.63 -2.15
C MET A 71 -9.28 -0.37 -1.79
N LEU A 72 -9.51 0.73 -1.09
CA LEU A 72 -10.82 1.17 -0.61
C LEU A 72 -11.08 2.60 -1.06
N TYR A 73 -12.36 2.95 -1.21
CA TYR A 73 -12.82 4.31 -1.42
C TYR A 73 -14.05 4.58 -0.57
N GLY A 74 -14.05 5.66 0.21
CA GLY A 74 -15.17 5.92 1.12
C GLY A 74 -15.00 7.15 1.99
N ASP A 75 -15.93 7.30 2.93
CA ASP A 75 -15.98 8.42 3.87
C ASP A 75 -14.69 8.49 4.71
N GLU A 76 -14.06 9.67 4.74
CA GLU A 76 -12.78 9.87 5.44
C GLU A 76 -12.83 9.41 6.90
N ALA A 77 -13.94 9.64 7.60
CA ALA A 77 -14.11 9.21 8.98
C ALA A 77 -14.01 7.69 9.11
N LYS A 78 -14.72 6.91 8.27
CA LYS A 78 -14.65 5.45 8.34
C LYS A 78 -13.30 4.92 7.84
N ILE A 79 -12.72 5.53 6.79
CA ILE A 79 -11.35 5.20 6.34
C ILE A 79 -10.32 5.45 7.45
N ARG A 80 -10.52 6.47 8.30
CA ARG A 80 -9.67 6.72 9.47
C ARG A 80 -9.80 5.61 10.50
N ASP A 81 -11.01 5.14 10.79
CA ASP A 81 -11.22 4.01 11.71
C ASP A 81 -10.55 2.74 11.18
N LEU A 82 -10.70 2.44 9.88
CA LEU A 82 -10.02 1.31 9.23
C LEU A 82 -8.50 1.42 9.30
N SER A 83 -7.93 2.64 9.24
CA SER A 83 -6.50 2.82 9.39
C SER A 83 -5.98 2.43 10.76
N ILE A 84 -6.78 2.66 11.81
CA ILE A 84 -6.41 2.29 13.18
C ILE A 84 -6.38 0.76 13.29
N ILE A 85 -7.45 0.09 12.85
CA ILE A 85 -7.55 -1.38 12.84
C ILE A 85 -6.37 -2.00 12.07
N CYS A 86 -6.08 -1.49 10.88
CA CYS A 86 -4.99 -2.00 10.07
C CYS A 86 -3.64 -1.85 10.78
N LYS A 87 -3.38 -0.69 11.38
CA LYS A 87 -2.13 -0.37 12.07
C LYS A 87 -1.94 -1.14 13.36
N GLU A 88 -3.00 -1.31 14.15
CA GLU A 88 -2.99 -2.14 15.36
C GLU A 88 -2.67 -3.60 15.03
N ASN A 89 -3.18 -4.09 13.89
CA ASN A 89 -2.90 -5.42 13.38
C ASN A 89 -1.60 -5.51 12.55
N GLY A 90 -0.70 -4.53 12.67
CA GLY A 90 0.63 -4.58 12.05
C GLY A 90 0.72 -4.18 10.58
N GLY A 91 -0.38 -3.74 9.96
CA GLY A 91 -0.45 -3.41 8.54
C GLY A 91 0.13 -2.05 8.15
N ALA A 92 0.41 -1.89 6.86
CA ALA A 92 0.59 -0.59 6.20
C ALA A 92 -0.78 -0.08 5.75
N PHE A 93 -1.02 1.21 5.91
CA PHE A 93 -2.24 1.89 5.55
C PHE A 93 -1.97 3.30 5.01
N LEU A 94 -2.10 3.47 3.71
CA LEU A 94 -1.81 4.72 3.00
C LEU A 94 -3.11 5.42 2.58
N LYS A 95 -3.36 6.62 3.12
CA LYS A 95 -4.54 7.45 2.79
C LYS A 95 -4.23 8.39 1.64
N ILE A 96 -5.06 8.38 0.62
CA ILE A 96 -4.84 9.12 -0.63
C ILE A 96 -5.95 10.15 -0.79
N ALA A 97 -5.59 11.40 -0.54
CA ALA A 97 -6.51 12.52 -0.67
C ALA A 97 -6.85 12.78 -2.15
N PRO A 98 -8.08 13.24 -2.47
CA PRO A 98 -8.49 13.61 -3.82
C PRO A 98 -7.58 14.63 -4.51
N TYR A 99 -6.87 15.45 -3.72
CA TYR A 99 -5.88 16.38 -4.25
C TYR A 99 -4.79 15.68 -5.07
N TYR A 100 -4.22 14.58 -4.59
CA TYR A 100 -3.16 13.88 -5.31
C TYR A 100 -3.68 13.28 -6.61
N VAL A 101 -4.83 12.60 -6.53
CA VAL A 101 -5.47 11.97 -7.69
C VAL A 101 -5.77 12.97 -8.82
N LYS A 102 -6.16 14.19 -8.46
CA LYS A 102 -6.51 15.24 -9.45
C LYS A 102 -5.32 15.97 -10.04
N ASN A 103 -4.26 16.17 -9.26
CA ASN A 103 -3.17 17.09 -9.62
C ASN A 103 -1.87 16.38 -9.99
N GLU A 104 -1.69 15.13 -9.58
CA GLU A 104 -0.44 14.40 -9.81
C GLU A 104 -0.49 13.61 -11.14
N PRO A 105 0.47 13.83 -12.04
CA PRO A 105 0.58 13.07 -13.27
C PRO A 105 1.06 11.64 -13.00
N TYR A 106 0.57 10.67 -13.81
CA TYR A 106 0.97 9.26 -13.78
C TYR A 106 1.19 8.73 -12.35
N LEU A 107 0.12 8.77 -11.56
CA LEU A 107 0.14 8.37 -10.17
C LEU A 107 0.25 6.84 -10.09
N LEU A 108 1.33 6.33 -9.52
CA LEU A 108 1.59 4.90 -9.41
C LEU A 108 1.64 4.48 -7.93
N LEU A 109 0.96 3.39 -7.62
CA LEU A 109 1.00 2.74 -6.31
C LEU A 109 1.94 1.54 -6.39
N LEU A 110 2.93 1.47 -5.49
CA LEU A 110 3.86 0.36 -5.39
C LEU A 110 3.75 -0.31 -4.02
N VAL A 111 3.70 -1.64 -3.98
CA VAL A 111 3.70 -2.42 -2.73
C VAL A 111 4.71 -3.55 -2.85
N ALA A 112 5.72 -3.57 -1.98
CA ALA A 112 6.69 -4.64 -1.92
C ALA A 112 7.46 -4.66 -0.60
N PRO A 113 8.17 -5.77 -0.30
CA PRO A 113 9.21 -5.82 0.72
C PRO A 113 10.20 -4.66 0.59
N GLU A 114 10.61 -4.07 1.72
CA GLU A 114 11.45 -2.87 1.77
C GLU A 114 12.77 -3.04 0.99
N ASN A 115 13.38 -4.22 1.05
CA ASN A 115 14.61 -4.52 0.32
C ASN A 115 14.42 -4.44 -1.21
N LEU A 116 13.26 -4.87 -1.72
CA LEU A 116 12.93 -4.78 -3.14
C LEU A 116 12.63 -3.34 -3.55
N ILE A 117 11.95 -2.58 -2.69
CA ILE A 117 11.75 -1.13 -2.91
C ILE A 117 13.09 -0.40 -2.99
N LYS A 118 14.02 -0.64 -2.05
CA LYS A 118 15.36 -0.03 -2.08
C LYS A 118 16.12 -0.37 -3.37
N ARG A 119 16.05 -1.63 -3.82
CA ARG A 119 16.64 -2.05 -5.10
C ARG A 119 16.00 -1.34 -6.29
N PHE A 120 14.67 -1.25 -6.32
CA PHE A 120 13.92 -0.53 -7.35
C PHE A 120 14.33 0.95 -7.44
N VAL A 121 14.42 1.65 -6.30
CA VAL A 121 14.84 3.06 -6.27
C VAL A 121 16.25 3.20 -6.88
N GLY A 122 17.18 2.31 -6.51
CA GLY A 122 18.54 2.32 -7.06
C GLY A 122 18.60 1.99 -8.56
N GLU A 123 17.73 1.12 -9.07
CA GLU A 123 17.64 0.82 -10.51
C GLU A 123 16.99 1.96 -11.30
N ALA A 124 15.95 2.59 -10.75
CA ALA A 124 15.31 3.76 -11.34
C ALA A 124 16.28 4.93 -11.48
N GLU A 125 17.09 5.19 -10.45
CA GLU A 125 18.13 6.22 -10.46
C GLU A 125 19.19 5.94 -11.54
N LYS A 126 19.72 4.71 -11.61
CA LYS A 126 20.68 4.29 -12.65
C LYS A 126 20.13 4.44 -14.07
N LYS A 127 18.85 4.13 -14.27
CA LYS A 127 18.16 4.25 -15.56
C LYS A 127 17.64 5.66 -15.86
N LYS A 128 17.88 6.63 -14.97
CA LYS A 128 17.40 8.01 -15.07
C LYS A 128 15.88 8.12 -15.21
N ALA A 129 15.14 7.17 -14.63
CA ALA A 129 13.69 7.21 -14.56
C ALA A 129 13.27 8.02 -13.32
N ASN A 130 12.87 9.27 -13.53
CA ASN A 130 12.59 10.20 -12.44
C ASN A 130 11.15 10.08 -11.94
N PHE A 131 10.98 10.04 -10.62
CA PHE A 131 9.67 10.10 -9.97
C PHE A 131 9.76 10.85 -8.64
N ASN A 132 8.61 11.37 -8.20
CA ASN A 132 8.45 12.02 -6.91
C ASN A 132 7.74 11.06 -5.96
N LEU A 133 8.33 10.82 -4.78
CA LEU A 133 7.63 10.12 -3.71
C LEU A 133 6.64 11.08 -3.04
N ILE A 134 5.36 10.73 -3.04
CA ILE A 134 4.29 11.56 -2.46
C ILE A 134 3.97 11.08 -1.05
N LEU A 135 3.68 9.78 -0.92
CA LEU A 135 3.31 9.15 0.33
C LEU A 135 4.06 7.84 0.48
N GLU A 136 4.42 7.52 1.71
CA GLU A 136 5.03 6.25 2.08
C GLU A 136 4.39 5.77 3.38
N ASP A 137 4.14 4.48 3.46
CA ASP A 137 3.84 3.83 4.72
C ASP A 137 4.39 2.40 4.77
N LYS A 138 4.66 1.91 5.97
CA LYS A 138 5.26 0.59 6.20
C LYS A 138 4.45 -0.23 7.17
N THR A 139 4.56 -1.56 7.06
CA THR A 139 4.02 -2.46 8.07
C THR A 139 4.81 -2.31 9.36
N THR A 140 4.11 -2.39 10.49
CA THR A 140 4.71 -2.45 11.83
C THR A 140 4.78 -3.89 12.34
N GLY A 141 3.95 -4.79 11.77
CA GLY A 141 4.04 -6.23 11.90
C GLY A 141 4.83 -6.83 10.74
N PHE A 142 5.36 -8.03 10.98
CA PHE A 142 6.10 -8.78 9.98
C PHE A 142 5.18 -9.61 9.10
N ILE A 143 5.50 -9.70 7.81
CA ILE A 143 4.76 -10.58 6.91
C ILE A 143 5.31 -12.01 6.84
N GLU A 144 4.44 -12.94 6.49
CA GLU A 144 4.80 -14.35 6.35
C GLU A 144 5.76 -14.57 5.16
N ALA A 145 6.84 -15.31 5.45
CA ALA A 145 7.76 -15.81 4.45
C ALA A 145 7.89 -17.33 4.61
N ASP A 146 7.58 -18.07 3.55
CA ASP A 146 7.75 -19.52 3.50
C ASP A 146 9.02 -19.89 2.73
N VAL A 147 9.70 -20.98 3.11
CA VAL A 147 10.81 -21.51 2.31
C VAL A 147 10.26 -22.39 1.19
N TYR A 148 10.45 -22.01 -0.07
CA TYR A 148 9.96 -22.83 -1.19
C TYR A 148 10.80 -24.11 -1.41
N LEU A 149 12.06 -24.14 -0.95
CA LEU A 149 12.90 -25.36 -1.01
C LEU A 149 12.30 -26.52 -0.22
N THR A 150 11.60 -26.27 0.90
CA THR A 150 11.06 -27.34 1.74
C THR A 150 9.87 -28.06 1.11
N ALA A 151 9.23 -27.45 0.10
CA ALA A 151 8.14 -28.07 -0.65
C ALA A 151 8.57 -29.36 -1.38
N ARG A 152 9.87 -29.54 -1.65
CA ARG A 152 10.43 -30.76 -2.30
C ARG A 152 11.13 -31.70 -1.31
N LEU A 153 11.18 -31.36 -0.02
CA LEU A 153 11.87 -32.18 0.98
C LEU A 153 10.92 -33.23 1.59
N PRO A 154 11.45 -34.40 1.99
CA PRO A 154 10.70 -35.37 2.80
C PRO A 154 10.15 -34.75 4.09
N LYS A 155 8.97 -35.21 4.51
CA LYS A 155 8.20 -34.64 5.64
C LYS A 155 9.02 -34.46 6.92
N PHE A 156 9.88 -35.41 7.27
CA PHE A 156 10.71 -35.34 8.49
C PHE A 156 11.75 -34.20 8.47
N ILE A 157 12.30 -33.86 7.30
CA ILE A 157 13.23 -32.73 7.16
C ILE A 157 12.45 -31.41 7.19
N ARG A 158 11.31 -31.39 6.50
CA ARG A 158 10.41 -30.23 6.44
C ARG A 158 9.92 -29.83 7.83
N ASP A 159 9.51 -30.79 8.67
CA ASP A 159 9.01 -30.54 10.02
C ASP A 159 10.09 -29.94 10.96
N ILE A 160 11.37 -30.16 10.66
CA ILE A 160 12.51 -29.57 11.39
C ILE A 160 12.87 -28.17 10.86
N ILE A 161 12.79 -27.97 9.54
CA ILE A 161 13.25 -26.75 8.86
C ILE A 161 12.17 -25.67 8.83
N ASP A 162 10.90 -26.00 8.54
CA ASP A 162 9.82 -25.02 8.40
C ASP A 162 9.71 -24.07 9.61
N PRO A 163 9.79 -24.53 10.89
CA PRO A 163 9.74 -23.64 12.05
C PRO A 163 10.92 -22.66 12.16
N LEU A 164 12.10 -23.02 11.61
CA LEU A 164 13.31 -22.19 11.68
C LEU A 164 13.29 -21.02 10.69
N PHE A 165 12.47 -21.11 9.65
CA PHE A 165 12.37 -20.10 8.59
C PHE A 165 11.00 -19.43 8.49
N LYS A 166 9.97 -19.96 9.18
CA LYS A 166 8.68 -19.27 9.41
C LYS A 166 8.82 -18.01 10.27
N VAL A 167 10.00 -17.73 10.80
CA VAL A 167 10.29 -16.54 11.58
C VAL A 167 10.57 -15.39 10.61
N THR A 168 9.50 -14.61 10.38
CA THR A 168 9.41 -13.14 10.45
C THR A 168 10.78 -12.45 10.42
N ASP A 169 11.12 -11.66 9.41
CA ASP A 169 10.97 -10.21 9.57
C ASP A 169 10.99 -9.51 8.20
N VAL A 170 9.85 -9.46 7.51
CA VAL A 170 9.75 -8.68 6.26
C VAL A 170 8.85 -7.49 6.49
N VAL A 171 9.43 -6.30 6.37
CA VAL A 171 8.70 -5.03 6.34
C VAL A 171 8.20 -4.81 4.93
N LEU A 172 6.88 -4.70 4.76
CA LEU A 172 6.30 -4.20 3.52
C LEU A 172 6.32 -2.69 3.52
N THR A 173 6.58 -2.14 2.34
CA THR A 173 6.52 -0.71 2.07
C THR A 173 5.49 -0.47 0.97
N THR A 174 4.58 0.44 1.24
CA THR A 174 3.59 0.95 0.29
C THR A 174 3.98 2.37 -0.08
N LEU A 175 4.20 2.63 -1.38
CA LEU A 175 4.58 3.93 -1.91
C LEU A 175 3.52 4.44 -2.86
N LEU A 176 3.20 5.71 -2.77
CA LEU A 176 2.51 6.46 -3.81
C LEU A 176 3.51 7.40 -4.46
N VAL A 177 3.74 7.23 -5.75
CA VAL A 177 4.68 8.06 -6.52
C VAL A 177 3.97 8.75 -7.68
N SER A 178 4.47 9.93 -8.03
CA SER A 178 4.04 10.70 -9.19
C SER A 178 5.17 10.78 -10.18
N VAL A 179 4.84 10.65 -11.45
CA VAL A 179 5.83 10.63 -12.53
C VAL A 179 5.46 11.70 -13.52
N SER A 180 6.39 12.61 -13.84
CA SER A 180 6.06 13.76 -14.68
C SER A 180 5.94 13.40 -16.17
N ARG A 181 6.61 12.35 -16.63
CA ARG A 181 6.70 11.96 -18.05
C ARG A 181 6.20 10.53 -18.24
N GLY A 182 5.39 10.32 -19.27
CA GLY A 182 4.86 8.98 -19.59
C GLY A 182 5.95 7.94 -19.87
N GLU A 183 7.04 8.34 -20.55
CA GLU A 183 8.20 7.46 -20.78
C GLU A 183 8.85 6.98 -19.48
N ASP A 184 8.96 7.87 -18.48
CA ASP A 184 9.51 7.50 -17.18
C ASP A 184 8.53 6.61 -16.40
N ALA A 185 7.22 6.78 -16.60
CA ALA A 185 6.19 5.95 -15.98
C ALA A 185 6.26 4.51 -16.51
N GLU A 186 6.43 4.33 -17.82
CA GLU A 186 6.60 3.00 -18.43
C GLU A 186 7.93 2.35 -17.98
N LYS A 187 9.04 3.11 -17.93
CA LYS A 187 10.30 2.61 -17.35
C LYS A 187 10.12 2.16 -15.89
N ILE A 188 9.37 2.90 -15.09
CA ILE A 188 9.09 2.53 -13.70
C ILE A 188 8.28 1.24 -13.63
N LYS A 189 7.24 1.09 -14.45
CA LYS A 189 6.45 -0.15 -14.55
C LYS A 189 7.33 -1.33 -14.97
N GLU A 190 8.21 -1.14 -15.95
CA GLU A 190 9.18 -2.17 -16.35
C GLU A 190 10.10 -2.55 -15.20
N ILE A 191 10.74 -1.60 -14.51
CA ILE A 191 11.65 -1.89 -13.40
C ILE A 191 10.90 -2.59 -12.26
N ALA A 192 9.67 -2.16 -11.95
CA ALA A 192 8.83 -2.80 -10.94
C ALA A 192 8.53 -4.26 -11.30
N ALA A 193 8.17 -4.54 -12.56
CA ALA A 193 7.94 -5.90 -13.05
C ALA A 193 9.20 -6.77 -12.94
N HIS A 194 10.38 -6.25 -13.31
CA HIS A 194 11.65 -6.97 -13.17
C HIS A 194 12.02 -7.27 -11.70
N ASN A 195 11.59 -6.43 -10.77
CA ASN A 195 11.86 -6.58 -9.33
C ASN A 195 10.73 -7.29 -8.56
N ASN A 196 9.73 -7.85 -9.25
CA ASN A 196 8.55 -8.48 -8.66
C ASN A 196 7.81 -7.56 -7.67
N ILE A 197 7.73 -6.28 -7.98
CA ILE A 197 7.01 -5.28 -7.19
C ILE A 197 5.59 -5.19 -7.73
N PHE A 198 4.61 -5.28 -6.83
CA PHE A 198 3.24 -5.00 -7.20
C PHE A 198 3.11 -3.51 -7.52
N ILE A 199 2.62 -3.20 -8.73
CA ILE A 199 2.43 -1.82 -9.19
C ILE A 199 1.06 -1.67 -9.84
N VAL A 200 0.35 -0.60 -9.51
CA VAL A 200 -0.92 -0.24 -10.15
C VAL A 200 -0.91 1.23 -10.56
N ASP A 201 -1.38 1.48 -11.78
CA ASP A 201 -1.67 2.82 -12.26
C ASP A 201 -2.99 3.30 -11.65
N PHE A 202 -2.94 4.39 -10.88
CA PHE A 202 -4.09 4.87 -10.12
C PHE A 202 -5.25 5.27 -11.04
N LYS A 203 -4.96 5.67 -12.29
CA LYS A 203 -6.00 6.08 -13.23
C LYS A 203 -6.81 4.90 -13.76
N ASN A 204 -6.19 3.73 -13.94
CA ASN A 204 -6.90 2.53 -14.38
C ASN A 204 -8.04 2.15 -13.42
N ILE A 205 -7.84 2.40 -12.11
CA ILE A 205 -8.85 2.12 -11.08
C ILE A 205 -10.04 3.10 -11.15
N LEU A 206 -9.83 4.32 -11.67
CA LEU A 206 -10.90 5.32 -11.79
C LEU A 206 -11.78 5.12 -13.04
N GLU A 207 -11.26 4.44 -14.05
CA GLU A 207 -11.97 4.17 -15.30
C GLU A 207 -12.86 2.91 -15.23
N GLU A 208 -12.68 2.07 -14.20
CA GLU A 208 -13.48 0.86 -13.95
C GLU A 208 -14.82 1.12 -13.21
N ASP A 209 -15.17 2.38 -12.92
CA ASP A 209 -16.40 2.81 -12.22
C ASP A 209 -17.41 3.58 -13.10
#